data_AF-A0A3D1G4C4-F1
#
_entry.id   AF-A0A3D1G4C4-F1
#
_cell.length_a   1.000
_cell.length_b   1.000
_cell.length_c   1.000
_cell.angle_alpha   90.00
_cell.angle_beta   90.00
_cell.angle_gamma   90.00
#
_symmetry.space_group_name_H-M   'P 1'
#
loop_
_entity.id
_entity.type
_entity.pdbx_description
1 polymer ?
#
loop_
_entity_poly.entity_id
_entity_poly.type
_entity_poly.pdbx_seq_one_letter_code
_entity_poly.pdbx_strand_id
1 'polypeptide(L)'
;MIENNLPQFIEAIDFSLIQAWAGNIFSGVMILVIGIFISRRAGQFLRHTLTRIGGFDKTLIPLAASTVRYAIMIVTIVAALGSFGIQTTSIIAVLGAAGIAIGLALQGTLSNVAAGVMLLFLRPFQAGDWIETSSHSGTV
;
A
#
# COMPACT_ATOMS: atom_id res chain seq x y z
N MET A 1 -24.56 32.11 -45.24
CA MET A 1 -23.67 32.61 -44.16
C MET A 1 -23.28 31.49 -43.17
N ILE A 2 -23.16 30.23 -43.61
CA ILE A 2 -22.77 29.07 -42.77
C ILE A 2 -21.61 28.27 -43.41
N GLU A 3 -21.06 28.70 -44.54
CA GLU A 3 -20.24 27.83 -45.39
C GLU A 3 -18.78 28.29 -45.49
N ASN A 4 -18.17 28.73 -44.37
CA ASN A 4 -16.77 29.16 -44.38
C ASN A 4 -15.99 28.99 -43.06
N ASN A 5 -16.43 28.09 -42.16
CA ASN A 5 -15.67 27.74 -40.94
C ASN A 5 -15.18 26.29 -40.91
N LEU A 6 -15.47 25.48 -41.94
CA LEU A 6 -15.03 24.09 -42.02
C LEU A 6 -13.49 23.87 -42.09
N PRO A 7 -12.65 24.75 -42.71
CA PRO A 7 -11.21 24.49 -42.76
C PRO A 7 -10.48 24.71 -41.42
N GLN A 8 -11.04 25.50 -40.49
CA GLN A 8 -10.43 25.73 -39.17
C GLN A 8 -10.60 24.54 -38.20
N PHE A 9 -11.62 23.70 -38.37
CA PHE A 9 -11.81 22.52 -37.53
C PHE A 9 -10.94 21.33 -37.96
N ILE A 10 -10.50 21.29 -39.23
CA ILE A 10 -9.68 20.19 -39.77
C ILE A 10 -8.18 20.45 -39.51
N GLU A 11 -7.72 21.70 -39.51
CA GLU A 11 -6.36 22.04 -39.05
C GLU A 11 -6.20 21.95 -37.52
N ALA A 12 -7.30 22.08 -36.75
CA ALA A 12 -7.32 21.95 -35.29
C ALA A 12 -7.49 20.51 -34.77
N ILE A 13 -7.44 19.48 -35.65
CA ILE A 13 -6.98 18.15 -35.21
C ILE A 13 -5.46 18.28 -35.01
N ASP A 14 -5.10 19.09 -34.03
CA ASP A 14 -3.75 19.52 -33.76
C ASP A 14 -2.92 18.29 -33.38
N PHE A 15 -1.71 18.21 -33.92
CA PHE A 15 -0.66 17.31 -33.47
C PHE A 15 -0.54 17.26 -31.92
N SER A 16 -0.94 18.33 -31.24
CA SER A 16 -0.99 18.46 -29.77
C SER A 16 -1.94 17.47 -29.08
N LEU A 17 -3.10 17.15 -29.67
CA LEU A 17 -4.04 16.17 -29.11
C LEU A 17 -3.47 14.77 -29.21
N ILE A 18 -2.91 14.41 -30.37
CA ILE A 18 -2.26 13.11 -30.57
C ILE A 18 -1.05 12.96 -29.63
N GLN A 19 -0.27 14.02 -29.45
CA GLN A 19 0.90 14.03 -28.56
C GLN A 19 0.52 13.97 -27.07
N ALA A 20 -0.55 14.65 -26.65
CA ALA A 20 -1.04 14.60 -25.27
C ALA A 20 -1.61 13.22 -24.91
N TRP A 21 -2.41 12.63 -25.79
CA TRP A 21 -2.94 11.28 -25.58
C TRP A 21 -1.83 10.22 -25.62
N ALA A 22 -0.87 10.34 -26.54
CA ALA A 22 0.30 9.46 -26.58
C ALA A 22 1.17 9.59 -25.31
N GLY A 23 1.40 10.80 -24.80
CA GLY A 23 2.18 11.05 -23.57
C GLY A 23 1.51 10.51 -22.30
N ASN A 24 0.18 10.62 -22.21
CA ASN A 24 -0.60 10.09 -21.08
C ASN A 24 -0.61 8.56 -21.06
N ILE A 25 -0.77 7.93 -22.24
CA ILE A 25 -0.69 6.47 -22.35
C ILE A 25 0.72 5.97 -22.03
N PHE A 26 1.75 6.64 -22.55
CA PHE A 26 3.14 6.26 -22.28
C PHE A 26 3.48 6.39 -20.79
N SER A 27 3.14 7.51 -20.15
CA SER A 27 3.38 7.70 -18.72
C SER A 27 2.60 6.72 -17.84
N GLY A 28 1.32 6.46 -18.16
CA GLY A 28 0.51 5.46 -17.46
C GLY A 28 1.12 4.06 -17.56
N VAL A 29 1.52 3.63 -18.76
CA VAL A 29 2.20 2.34 -18.98
C VAL A 29 3.53 2.27 -18.23
N MET A 30 4.32 3.35 -18.28
CA MET A 30 5.61 3.44 -17.58
C MET A 30 5.43 3.25 -16.06
N ILE A 31 4.45 3.94 -15.47
CA ILE A 31 4.11 3.80 -14.04
C ILE A 31 3.68 2.37 -13.73
N LEU A 32 2.85 1.78 -14.58
CA LEU A 32 2.35 0.41 -14.39
C LEU A 32 3.48 -0.61 -14.42
N VAL A 33 4.39 -0.50 -15.39
CA VAL A 33 5.58 -1.38 -15.52
C VAL A 33 6.48 -1.25 -14.29
N ILE A 34 6.81 -0.01 -13.90
CA ILE A 34 7.66 0.27 -12.74
C ILE A 34 6.99 -0.24 -11.45
N GLY A 35 5.70 0.01 -11.26
CA GLY A 35 4.99 -0.42 -10.05
C GLY A 35 4.77 -1.94 -9.98
N ILE A 36 4.56 -2.63 -11.10
CA ILE A 36 4.58 -4.10 -11.14
C ILE A 36 5.96 -4.62 -10.75
N PHE A 37 7.03 -4.02 -11.26
CA PHE A 37 8.39 -4.41 -10.91
C PHE A 37 8.65 -4.19 -9.41
N ILE A 38 8.33 -3.01 -8.87
CA ILE A 38 8.50 -2.68 -7.44
C ILE A 38 7.65 -3.60 -6.57
N SER A 39 6.38 -3.82 -6.88
CA SER A 39 5.49 -4.67 -6.07
C SER A 39 5.97 -6.12 -6.01
N ARG A 40 6.46 -6.66 -7.13
CA ARG A 40 7.07 -8.00 -7.17
C ARG A 40 8.37 -8.04 -6.37
N ARG A 41 9.24 -7.04 -6.56
CA ARG A 41 10.53 -6.93 -5.86
C ARG A 41 10.34 -6.84 -4.35
N ALA A 42 9.43 -5.99 -3.88
CA ALA A 42 9.11 -5.79 -2.48
C ALA A 42 8.53 -7.06 -1.84
N GLY A 43 7.57 -7.72 -2.51
CA GLY A 43 7.00 -8.99 -2.02
C GLY A 43 8.04 -10.11 -1.96
N GLN A 44 8.91 -10.21 -2.96
CA GLN A 44 10.01 -11.18 -2.96
C GLN A 44 11.04 -10.88 -1.86
N PHE A 45 11.39 -9.60 -1.67
CA PHE A 45 12.31 -9.18 -0.62
C PHE A 45 11.76 -9.54 0.76
N LEU A 46 10.49 -9.21 1.03
CA LEU A 46 9.85 -9.54 2.29
C LEU A 46 9.80 -11.05 2.53
N ARG A 47 9.43 -11.82 1.51
CA ARG A 47 9.44 -13.30 1.58
C ARG A 47 10.83 -13.82 1.92
N HIS A 48 11.86 -13.33 1.23
CA HIS A 48 13.24 -13.77 1.45
C HIS A 48 13.72 -13.44 2.87
N THR A 49 13.44 -12.23 3.35
CA THR A 49 13.80 -11.78 4.70
C THR A 49 13.10 -12.62 5.77
N LEU A 50 11.78 -12.82 5.67
CA LEU A 50 11.02 -13.64 6.62
C LEU A 50 11.48 -15.11 6.64
N THR A 51 11.81 -15.68 5.47
CA THR A 51 12.34 -17.06 5.43
C THR A 51 13.73 -17.19 6.05
N ARG A 52 14.53 -16.12 6.05
CA ARG A 52 15.91 -16.13 6.54
C ARG A 52 16.00 -15.93 8.05
N ILE A 53 15.11 -15.12 8.63
CA ILE A 53 15.07 -14.86 10.08
C ILE A 53 14.62 -16.12 10.84
N GLY A 54 13.81 -16.98 10.22
CA GLY A 54 13.21 -18.13 10.90
C GLY A 54 12.12 -17.71 11.90
N GLY A 55 11.37 -18.67 12.44
CA GLY A 55 10.33 -18.42 13.45
C GLY A 55 8.95 -18.02 12.93
N PHE A 56 8.77 -17.84 11.62
CA PHE A 56 7.46 -17.59 11.00
C PHE A 56 6.90 -18.87 10.37
N ASP A 57 5.59 -19.10 10.56
CA ASP A 57 4.88 -20.21 9.93
C ASP A 57 4.90 -20.09 8.39
N LYS A 58 4.96 -21.24 7.72
CA LYS A 58 4.90 -21.36 6.25
C LYS A 58 3.66 -20.69 5.64
N THR A 59 2.61 -20.48 6.43
CA THR A 59 1.37 -19.81 6.03
C THR A 59 1.44 -18.28 6.18
N LEU A 60 2.17 -17.77 7.18
CA LEU A 60 2.27 -16.33 7.44
C LEU A 60 3.17 -15.62 6.43
N ILE A 61 4.23 -16.29 5.98
CA ILE A 61 5.19 -15.74 5.00
C ILE A 61 4.51 -15.31 3.69
N PRO A 62 3.73 -16.17 2.98
CA PRO A 62 3.06 -15.77 1.76
C PRO A 62 1.95 -14.73 2.00
N LEU A 63 1.28 -14.79 3.17
CA LEU A 63 0.26 -13.81 3.54
C LEU A 63 0.88 -12.40 3.67
N ALA A 64 1.94 -12.24 4.46
CA ALA A 64 2.62 -10.95 4.61
C ALA A 64 3.19 -10.42 3.28
N ALA A 65 3.85 -11.30 2.50
CA ALA A 65 4.43 -10.95 1.21
C ALA A 65 3.35 -10.52 0.19
N SER A 66 2.20 -11.20 0.17
CA SER A 66 1.09 -10.86 -0.71
C SER A 66 0.38 -9.57 -0.29
N THR A 67 0.19 -9.33 1.01
CA THR A 67 -0.36 -8.06 1.52
C THR A 67 0.46 -6.86 1.06
N VAL A 68 1.79 -6.92 1.20
CA VAL A 68 2.68 -5.83 0.72
C VAL A 68 2.61 -5.67 -0.79
N ARG A 69 2.62 -6.78 -1.54
CA ARG A 69 2.50 -6.72 -3.00
C ARG A 69 1.20 -6.06 -3.44
N TYR A 70 0.07 -6.42 -2.84
CA TYR A 70 -1.23 -5.84 -3.18
C TYR A 70 -1.35 -4.38 -2.75
N ALA A 71 -0.82 -4.00 -1.58
CA ALA A 71 -0.79 -2.61 -1.14
C ALA A 71 -0.06 -1.70 -2.16
N ILE A 72 1.13 -2.12 -2.62
CA ILE A 72 1.89 -1.37 -3.64
C ILE A 72 1.15 -1.38 -5.00
N MET A 73 0.53 -2.50 -5.36
CA MET A 73 -0.23 -2.60 -6.61
C MET A 73 -1.42 -1.64 -6.63
N ILE A 74 -2.17 -1.53 -5.54
CA ILE A 74 -3.30 -0.59 -5.43
C ILE A 74 -2.83 0.84 -5.67
N VAL A 75 -1.75 1.27 -5.01
CA VAL A 75 -1.18 2.60 -5.20
C VAL A 75 -0.71 2.81 -6.65
N THR A 76 -0.07 1.80 -7.24
CA THR A 76 0.39 1.83 -8.65
C THR A 76 -0.78 2.02 -9.61
N ILE A 77 -1.87 1.28 -9.42
CA ILE A 77 -3.06 1.36 -10.27
C ILE A 77 -3.67 2.75 -10.16
N VAL A 78 -3.83 3.28 -8.94
CA VAL A 78 -4.36 4.63 -8.72
C VAL A 78 -3.46 5.68 -9.39
N ALA A 79 -2.14 5.58 -9.25
CA ALA A 79 -1.20 6.49 -9.91
C ALA A 79 -1.30 6.40 -11.45
N ALA A 80 -1.39 5.20 -12.01
CA ALA A 80 -1.53 4.99 -13.46
C ALA A 80 -2.87 5.57 -13.98
N LEU A 81 -3.97 5.41 -13.24
CA LEU A 81 -5.26 6.03 -13.58
C LEU A 81 -5.17 7.55 -13.62
N GLY A 82 -4.43 8.16 -12.69
CA GLY A 82 -4.17 9.60 -12.68
C GLY A 82 -3.48 10.11 -13.95
N SER A 83 -2.56 9.33 -14.53
CA SER A 83 -1.90 9.69 -15.80
C SER A 83 -2.84 9.70 -17.01
N PHE A 84 -3.95 8.97 -16.96
CA PHE A 84 -4.98 9.02 -17.99
C PHE A 84 -5.95 10.20 -17.82
N GLY A 85 -5.72 11.09 -16.85
CA GLY A 85 -6.61 12.22 -16.55
C GLY A 85 -7.85 11.82 -15.74
N ILE A 86 -7.88 10.60 -15.21
CA ILE A 86 -8.98 10.15 -14.35
C ILE A 86 -8.82 10.78 -12.96
N GLN A 87 -9.89 11.37 -12.43
CA GLN A 87 -9.89 11.96 -11.11
C GLN A 87 -9.85 10.86 -10.02
N THR A 88 -8.69 10.66 -9.41
CA THR A 88 -8.45 9.60 -8.42
C THR A 88 -8.87 9.97 -7.00
N THR A 89 -9.27 11.21 -6.75
CA THR A 89 -9.63 11.73 -5.41
C THR A 89 -10.66 10.86 -4.70
N SER A 90 -11.74 10.45 -5.39
CA SER A 90 -12.78 9.60 -4.80
C SER A 90 -12.26 8.19 -4.46
N ILE A 91 -11.36 7.65 -5.27
CA ILE A 91 -10.74 6.34 -5.03
C ILE A 91 -9.83 6.42 -3.80
N ILE A 92 -9.01 7.47 -3.73
CA ILE A 92 -8.10 7.73 -2.60
C ILE A 92 -8.91 7.90 -1.31
N ALA A 93 -10.04 8.60 -1.35
CA ALA A 93 -10.92 8.76 -0.18
C ALA A 93 -11.45 7.42 0.34
N VAL A 94 -11.93 6.55 -0.54
CA VAL A 94 -12.43 5.21 -0.16
C VAL A 94 -11.30 4.32 0.37
N LEU A 95 -10.15 4.32 -0.29
CA LEU A 95 -8.98 3.55 0.17
C LEU A 95 -8.47 4.05 1.53
N GLY A 96 -8.50 5.37 1.76
CA GLY A 96 -8.18 5.97 3.04
C GLY A 96 -9.14 5.53 4.13
N ALA A 97 -10.45 5.58 3.87
CA ALA A 97 -11.46 5.09 4.80
C ALA A 97 -11.31 3.59 5.12
N ALA A 98 -11.05 2.77 4.11
CA ALA A 98 -10.80 1.34 4.30
C ALA A 98 -9.53 1.09 5.14
N GLY A 99 -8.46 1.85 4.89
CA GLY A 99 -7.22 1.80 5.68
C GLY A 99 -7.45 2.14 7.16
N ILE A 100 -8.26 3.16 7.44
CA ILE A 100 -8.67 3.51 8.80
C ILE A 100 -9.47 2.37 9.44
N ALA A 101 -10.46 1.82 8.73
CA ALA A 101 -11.27 0.71 9.23
C ALA A 101 -10.42 -0.52 9.58
N ILE A 102 -9.46 -0.88 8.72
CA ILE A 102 -8.51 -1.98 8.97
C ILE A 102 -7.60 -1.64 10.17
N GLY A 103 -7.10 -0.41 10.24
CA GLY A 103 -6.26 0.05 11.36
C GLY A 103 -6.99 -0.02 12.71
N LEU A 104 -8.26 0.40 12.74
CA LEU A 104 -9.11 0.29 13.93
C LEU A 104 -9.39 -1.17 14.29
N ALA A 105 -9.63 -2.04 13.30
CA ALA A 105 -9.80 -3.48 13.54
C ALA A 105 -8.54 -4.12 14.16
N LEU A 106 -7.34 -3.63 13.80
CA LEU A 106 -6.06 -4.12 14.31
C LEU A 106 -5.55 -3.34 15.56
N GLN A 107 -6.27 -2.32 16.00
CA GLN A 107 -5.84 -1.42 17.08
C GLN A 107 -5.55 -2.19 18.39
N GLY A 108 -6.41 -3.14 18.76
CA GLY A 108 -6.24 -3.94 19.97
C GLY A 108 -4.98 -4.81 19.92
N THR A 109 -4.74 -5.50 18.81
CA THR A 109 -3.53 -6.31 18.61
C THR A 109 -2.27 -5.46 18.65
N LEU A 110 -2.28 -4.29 18.00
CA LEU A 110 -1.11 -3.41 17.98
C LEU A 110 -0.83 -2.81 19.37
N SER A 111 -1.87 -2.48 20.13
CA SER A 111 -1.75 -2.05 21.53
C SER A 111 -1.07 -3.11 22.40
N ASN A 112 -1.47 -4.38 22.25
CA ASN A 112 -0.87 -5.49 22.99
C ASN A 112 0.61 -5.70 22.64
N VAL A 113 0.96 -5.59 21.35
CA VAL A 113 2.36 -5.68 20.90
C VAL A 113 3.18 -4.53 21.48
N ALA A 114 2.67 -3.30 21.45
CA ALA A 114 3.35 -2.13 21.99
C ALA A 114 3.57 -2.25 23.51
N ALA A 115 2.56 -2.72 24.25
CA ALA A 115 2.68 -3.00 25.68
C ALA A 115 3.79 -4.04 25.95
N GLY A 116 3.84 -5.12 25.17
CA GLY A 116 4.91 -6.13 25.28
C GLY A 116 6.30 -5.55 25.05
N VAL A 117 6.49 -4.72 24.00
CA VAL A 117 7.77 -4.06 23.74
C VAL A 117 8.14 -3.07 24.86
N MET A 118 7.16 -2.32 25.38
CA MET A 118 7.37 -1.37 26.49
C MET A 118 7.85 -2.09 27.75
N LEU A 119 7.28 -3.25 28.08
CA LEU A 119 7.75 -4.08 29.19
C LEU A 119 9.20 -4.53 28.99
N LEU A 120 9.57 -4.97 27.78
CA LEU A 120 10.95 -5.37 27.48
C LEU A 120 11.93 -4.20 27.57
N PHE A 121 11.48 -2.99 27.18
CA PHE A 121 12.31 -1.79 27.20
C PHE A 121 12.49 -1.25 28.62
N LEU A 122 11.42 -1.15 29.41
CA LEU A 122 11.46 -0.63 30.78
C LEU A 122 11.99 -1.65 31.78
N ARG A 123 11.93 -2.95 31.44
CA ARG A 123 12.23 -4.07 32.35
C ARG A 123 11.67 -3.86 33.76
N PRO A 124 10.37 -3.55 33.93
CA PRO A 124 9.78 -3.32 35.26
C PRO A 124 9.80 -4.58 36.14
N PHE A 125 10.00 -5.75 35.54
CA PHE A 125 10.13 -7.06 36.18
C PHE A 125 10.97 -7.99 35.30
N GLN A 126 11.71 -8.91 35.91
CA GLN A 126 12.56 -9.90 35.25
C GLN A 126 11.90 -11.29 35.27
N ALA A 127 12.32 -12.17 34.36
CA ALA A 127 11.86 -13.55 34.35
C ALA A 127 12.26 -14.24 35.68
N GLY A 128 11.31 -14.88 36.36
CA GLY A 128 11.51 -15.41 37.72
C GLY A 128 11.04 -14.50 38.86
N ASP A 129 10.59 -13.27 38.59
CA ASP A 129 9.98 -12.42 39.60
C ASP A 129 8.55 -12.90 39.93
N TRP A 130 8.19 -12.87 41.21
CA TRP A 130 6.81 -13.07 41.64
C TRP A 130 6.03 -11.78 41.43
N ILE A 131 4.99 -11.84 40.61
CA ILE A 131 4.17 -10.67 40.26
C ILE A 131 2.74 -10.93 40.66
N GLU A 132 2.13 -9.90 41.24
CA GLU A 132 0.71 -9.89 41.59
C GLU A 132 0.00 -8.86 40.70
N THR A 133 -0.91 -9.36 39.88
CA THR A 133 -1.84 -8.56 39.09
C THR A 133 -3.17 -8.45 39.83
N SER A 134 -4.06 -7.57 39.37
CA SER A 134 -5.36 -7.32 40.02
C SER A 134 -6.25 -8.56 40.20
N SER A 135 -5.97 -9.65 39.49
CA SER A 135 -6.78 -10.88 39.52
C SER A 135 -5.98 -12.19 39.60
N HIS A 136 -4.64 -12.16 39.46
CA HIS A 136 -3.79 -13.35 39.40
C HIS A 136 -2.41 -13.08 40.03
N SER A 137 -1.90 -14.03 40.83
CA SER A 137 -0.54 -14.01 41.41
C SER A 137 0.25 -15.26 40.96
N GLY A 138 1.54 -15.06 40.65
CA GLY A 138 2.42 -16.13 40.17
C GLY A 138 3.81 -15.64 39.79
N THR A 139 4.71 -16.56 39.47
CA THR A 139 6.04 -16.25 38.91
C THR A 139 5.97 -16.15 37.38
N VAL A 140 6.66 -15.18 36.78
CA VAL A 140 6.81 -15.02 35.31
C VAL A 140 7.68 -16.10 34.70
#